data_AF-A0A3D5ZH69-F1
#
_entry.id   AF-A0A3D5ZH69-F1
#
_cell.length_a   1.000
_cell.length_b   1.000
_cell.length_c   1.000
_cell.angle_alpha   90.00
_cell.angle_beta   90.00
_cell.angle_gamma   90.00
#
_symmetry.space_group_name_H-M   'P 1'
#
loop_
_entity.id
_entity.type
_entity.pdbx_description
1 polymer ?
#
loop_
_entity_poly.entity_id
_entity_poly.type
_entity_poly.pdbx_seq_one_letter_code
_entity_poly.pdbx_strand_id
1 'polypeptide(L)'
;MLMMLAALFIALFSWWFSTGIILLAVRRADRAGGDAHMMSLIMASPLLVLGIVLAFFSLDDALITGAYGGFFGALLIWGWIELAFLTG
;
A
#
# COMPACT_ATOMS: atom_id res chain seq x y z
N MET A 1 -13.63 -12.36 20.10
CA MET A 1 -12.22 -12.29 20.54
C MET A 1 -11.26 -12.73 19.43
N LEU A 2 -11.35 -13.96 18.90
CA LEU A 2 -10.45 -14.44 17.84
C LEU A 2 -10.43 -13.56 16.57
N MET A 3 -11.61 -13.18 16.06
CA MET A 3 -11.73 -12.31 14.87
C MET A 3 -11.07 -10.94 15.05
N MET A 4 -11.12 -10.39 16.28
CA MET A 4 -10.50 -9.10 16.60
C MET A 4 -8.97 -9.21 16.62
N LEU A 5 -8.43 -10.29 17.21
CA LEU A 5 -6.99 -10.55 17.19
C LEU A 5 -6.47 -10.77 15.76
N ALA A 6 -7.25 -11.46 14.92
CA ALA A 6 -6.92 -11.63 13.52
C ALA A 6 -6.88 -10.29 12.77
N ALA A 7 -7.90 -9.43 12.95
CA ALA A 7 -7.92 -8.10 12.34
C ALA A 7 -6.74 -7.22 12.80
N LEU A 8 -6.41 -7.24 14.10
CA LEU A 8 -5.25 -6.53 14.64
C LEU A 8 -3.94 -7.02 14.01
N PHE A 9 -3.75 -8.33 13.95
CA PHE A 9 -2.56 -8.92 13.36
C PHE A 9 -2.45 -8.56 11.87
N ILE A 10 -3.55 -8.65 11.11
CA ILE A 10 -3.58 -8.27 9.69
C ILE A 10 -3.19 -6.79 9.55
N ALA A 11 -3.80 -5.90 10.33
CA ALA A 11 -3.52 -4.48 10.25
C ALA A 11 -2.04 -4.15 10.54
N LEU A 12 -1.51 -4.66 11.66
CA LEU A 12 -0.12 -4.45 12.05
C LEU A 12 0.86 -5.08 11.06
N PHE A 13 0.63 -6.34 10.68
CA PHE A 13 1.51 -7.05 9.76
C PHE A 13 1.52 -6.37 8.39
N SER A 14 0.36 -6.07 7.80
CA SER A 14 0.28 -5.44 6.49
C SER A 14 0.91 -4.06 6.47
N TRP A 15 0.73 -3.26 7.53
CA TRP A 15 1.37 -1.95 7.64
C TRP A 15 2.91 -2.06 7.68
N TRP A 16 3.44 -2.83 8.64
CA TRP A 16 4.91 -2.99 8.80
C TRP A 16 5.56 -3.71 7.63
N PHE A 17 4.85 -4.65 7.01
CA PHE A 17 5.36 -5.35 5.84
C PHE A 17 5.38 -4.42 4.61
N SER A 18 4.35 -3.60 4.43
CA SER A 18 4.28 -2.61 3.36
C SER A 18 5.43 -1.59 3.45
N THR A 19 5.67 -1.03 4.64
CA THR A 19 6.80 -0.10 4.86
C THR A 19 8.14 -0.76 4.53
N GLY A 20 8.35 -2.02 4.94
CA GLY A 20 9.54 -2.78 4.61
C GLY A 20 9.73 -2.99 3.10
N ILE A 21 8.66 -3.28 2.36
CA ILE A 21 8.69 -3.39 0.89
C ILE A 21 9.06 -2.05 0.24
N ILE A 22 8.47 -0.94 0.69
CA ILE A 22 8.75 0.39 0.17
C ILE A 22 10.24 0.73 0.36
N LEU A 23 10.77 0.55 1.56
CA LEU A 23 12.19 0.78 1.84
C LEU A 23 13.11 -0.11 0.99
N LEU A 24 12.72 -1.36 0.73
CA LEU A 24 13.47 -2.24 -0.15
C LEU A 24 13.43 -1.77 -1.61
N ALA A 25 12.29 -1.27 -2.08
CA ALA A 25 12.15 -0.71 -3.43
C ALA A 25 13.00 0.54 -3.61
N VAL A 26 12.95 1.48 -2.65
CA VAL A 26 13.79 2.69 -2.63
C VAL A 26 15.27 2.32 -2.62
N ARG A 27 15.68 1.43 -1.72
CA ARG A 27 17.09 0.97 -1.63
C ARG A 27 17.58 0.33 -2.93
N ARG A 28 16.71 -0.33 -3.69
CA ARG A 28 17.05 -0.87 -5.01
C ARG A 28 17.21 0.24 -6.04
N ALA A 29 16.32 1.24 -6.04
CA ALA A 29 16.43 2.40 -6.92
C ALA A 29 17.71 3.19 -6.65
N ASP A 30 18.05 3.44 -5.37
CA ASP A 30 19.29 4.12 -4.95
C ASP A 30 20.55 3.48 -5.55
N ARG A 31 20.57 2.13 -5.60
CA ARG A 31 21.72 1.36 -6.11
C ARG A 31 21.80 1.31 -7.62
N ALA A 32 20.66 1.39 -8.30
CA ALA A 32 20.60 1.33 -9.76
C ALA A 32 21.00 2.68 -10.39
N GLY A 33 20.67 3.80 -9.73
CA GLY A 33 20.96 5.15 -10.22
C GLY A 33 20.12 5.55 -11.45
N GLY A 34 20.35 6.75 -11.97
CA GLY A 34 19.62 7.31 -13.11
C GLY A 34 18.11 7.43 -12.85
N ASP A 35 17.29 7.02 -13.82
CA ASP A 35 15.83 7.12 -13.76
C ASP A 35 15.15 6.04 -12.90
N ALA A 36 15.91 5.23 -12.15
CA ALA A 36 15.38 4.11 -11.37
C ALA A 36 14.34 4.53 -10.33
N HIS A 37 14.48 5.74 -9.76
CA HIS A 37 13.50 6.34 -8.87
C HIS A 37 12.15 6.56 -9.56
N MET A 38 12.15 7.26 -10.71
CA MET A 38 10.93 7.48 -11.50
C MET A 38 10.31 6.17 -11.99
N MET A 39 11.15 5.21 -12.40
CA MET A 39 10.70 3.90 -12.85
C MET A 39 9.99 3.14 -11.73
N SER A 40 10.49 3.21 -10.49
CA SER A 40 9.86 2.57 -9.35
C SER A 40 8.46 3.11 -9.07
N LEU A 41 8.26 4.43 -9.25
CA LEU A 41 6.96 5.09 -9.09
C LEU A 41 5.96 4.67 -10.18
N ILE A 42 6.41 4.64 -11.44
CA ILE A 42 5.59 4.21 -12.59
C ILE A 42 5.18 2.74 -12.42
N MET A 43 6.11 1.87 -12.03
CA MET A 43 5.83 0.46 -11.77
C MET A 43 4.88 0.25 -10.60
N ALA A 44 4.89 1.15 -9.61
CA ALA A 44 3.97 1.09 -8.48
C ALA A 44 2.59 1.71 -8.79
N SER A 45 2.42 2.48 -9.87
CA SER A 45 1.16 3.14 -10.21
C SER A 45 -0.07 2.21 -10.32
N PRO A 46 0.03 0.94 -10.76
CA PRO A 46 -1.11 0.02 -10.72
C PRO A 46 -1.62 -0.24 -9.29
N LEU A 47 -0.75 -0.16 -8.27
CA LEU A 47 -1.14 -0.29 -6.87
C LEU A 47 -1.98 0.90 -6.42
N LEU A 48 -1.66 2.11 -6.88
CA LEU A 48 -2.48 3.30 -6.61
C LEU A 48 -3.90 3.13 -7.20
N VAL A 49 -3.98 2.71 -8.46
CA VAL A 49 -5.26 2.48 -9.13
C VAL A 49 -6.07 1.40 -8.40
N LEU A 50 -5.43 0.28 -8.05
CA LEU A 50 -6.07 -0.78 -7.27
C LEU A 50 -6.55 -0.26 -5.91
N GLY A 51 -5.75 0.57 -5.24
CA GLY A 51 -6.09 1.18 -3.97
C GLY A 51 -7.33 2.06 -4.05
N ILE A 52 -7.42 2.90 -5.08
CA ILE A 52 -8.60 3.74 -5.35
C ILE A 52 -9.83 2.88 -5.63
N VAL A 53 -9.70 1.82 -6.44
CA VAL A 53 -10.80 0.91 -6.75
C VAL A 53 -11.33 0.22 -5.49
N LEU A 54 -10.44 -0.30 -4.64
CA LEU A 54 -10.80 -0.94 -3.38
C LEU A 54 -11.49 0.05 -2.42
N ALA A 55 -10.94 1.26 -2.30
CA ALA A 55 -11.53 2.31 -1.48
C ALA A 55 -12.93 2.70 -2.00
N PHE A 56 -13.09 2.87 -3.30
CA PHE A 56 -14.37 3.23 -3.90
C PHE A 56 -15.46 2.19 -3.64
N PHE A 57 -15.17 0.91 -3.89
CA PHE A 57 -16.14 -0.17 -3.63
C PHE A 57 -16.41 -0.38 -2.13
N SER A 58 -15.52 0.06 -1.24
CA SER A 58 -15.74 -0.02 0.20
C SER A 58 -16.74 0.99 0.75
N LEU A 59 -17.02 2.09 0.03
CA LEU A 59 -17.86 3.18 0.52
C LEU A 59 -19.30 2.74 0.81
N ASP A 60 -19.84 1.86 -0.03
CA ASP A 60 -21.22 1.38 0.05
C ASP A 60 -21.34 -0.04 0.64
N ASP A 61 -20.22 -0.66 1.06
CA ASP A 61 -20.19 -2.01 1.63
C ASP A 61 -20.09 -1.97 3.17
N ALA A 62 -21.24 -2.14 3.83
CA ALA A 62 -21.34 -2.19 5.30
C ALA A 62 -20.91 -3.55 5.91
N LEU A 63 -20.47 -4.51 5.10
CA LEU A 63 -19.97 -5.80 5.56
C LEU A 63 -18.47 -5.74 5.90
N ILE A 64 -17.97 -6.84 6.45
CA ILE A 64 -16.55 -6.99 6.77
C ILE A 64 -15.63 -6.84 5.54
N THR A 65 -16.16 -7.17 4.36
CA THR A 65 -15.47 -6.99 3.06
C THR A 65 -15.18 -5.52 2.77
N GLY A 66 -16.13 -4.63 3.07
CA GLY A 66 -15.91 -3.19 2.96
C GLY A 66 -14.83 -2.68 3.91
N ALA A 67 -14.82 -3.17 5.16
CA ALA A 67 -13.78 -2.80 6.12
C ALA A 67 -12.36 -3.21 5.64
N TYR A 68 -12.20 -4.44 5.15
CA TYR A 68 -10.91 -4.90 4.60
C TYR A 68 -10.56 -4.18 3.29
N GLY A 69 -11.53 -4.00 2.39
CA GLY A 69 -11.35 -3.29 1.13
C GLY A 69 -10.90 -1.85 1.34
N GLY A 70 -11.55 -1.12 2.25
CA GLY A 70 -11.18 0.25 2.62
C GLY A 70 -9.80 0.33 3.26
N PHE A 71 -9.47 -0.58 4.18
CA PHE A 71 -8.15 -0.64 4.81
C PHE A 71 -7.03 -0.89 3.80
N PHE A 72 -7.14 -1.94 2.98
CA PHE A 72 -6.13 -2.26 1.97
C PHE A 72 -6.08 -1.20 0.87
N GLY A 73 -7.24 -0.64 0.50
CA GLY A 73 -7.32 0.48 -0.43
C GLY A 73 -6.52 1.68 0.05
N ALA A 74 -6.77 2.12 1.30
CA ALA A 74 -6.03 3.19 1.94
C ALA A 74 -4.53 2.88 2.06
N LEU A 75 -4.17 1.64 2.41
CA LEU A 75 -2.77 1.21 2.54
C LEU A 75 -2.02 1.27 1.21
N LEU A 76 -2.65 0.88 0.10
CA LEU A 76 -2.06 0.93 -1.24
C LEU A 76 -1.89 2.37 -1.73
N ILE A 77 -2.90 3.22 -1.51
CA ILE A 77 -2.83 4.65 -1.85
C ILE A 77 -1.69 5.31 -1.06
N TRP A 78 -1.67 5.12 0.26
CA TRP A 78 -0.62 5.63 1.13
C TRP A 78 0.75 5.11 0.71
N GLY A 79 0.89 3.81 0.42
CA GLY A 79 2.17 3.22 0.03
C GLY A 79 2.71 3.78 -1.27
N TRP A 80 1.86 4.13 -2.24
CA TRP A 80 2.29 4.81 -3.47
C TRP A 80 2.73 6.26 -3.19
N ILE A 81 1.99 7.00 -2.36
CA ILE A 81 2.35 8.37 -1.95
C ILE A 81 3.68 8.39 -1.19
N GLU A 82 3.89 7.45 -0.27
CA GLU A 82 5.13 7.31 0.49
C GLU A 82 6.31 6.97 -0.42
N LEU A 83 6.11 6.06 -1.39
CA LEU A 83 7.14 5.77 -2.39
C LEU A 83 7.47 7.01 -3.22
N ALA A 84 6.48 7.81 -3.60
CA ALA A 84 6.68 9.07 -4.32
C ALA A 84 7.53 10.04 -3.50
N PHE A 85 7.18 10.22 -2.23
CA PHE A 85 7.91 11.08 -1.30
C PHE A 85 9.38 10.64 -1.11
N LEU A 86 9.64 9.34 -1.06
CA LEU A 86 11.00 8.81 -0.87
C LEU A 86 11.83 8.75 -2.16
N THR A 87 11.20 8.81 -3.34
CA THR A 87 11.88 8.73 -4.64
C THR A 87 11.93 10.08 -5.38
N GLY A 88 11.40 11.15 -4.79
CA GLY A 88 11.44 12.53 -5.30
C GLY A 88 11.35 13.56 -4.20
#